data_AF-A0A958BZK1-F1
#
_entry.id   AF-A0A958BZK1-F1
#
_cell.length_a   1.000
_cell.length_b   1.000
_cell.length_c   1.000
_cell.angle_alpha   90.00
_cell.angle_beta   90.00
_cell.angle_gamma   90.00
#
_symmetry.space_group_name_H-M   'P 1'
#
loop_
_entity.id
_entity.type
_entity.pdbx_description
1 polymer ?
#
loop_
_entity_poly.entity_id
_entity_poly.type
_entity_poly.pdbx_seq_one_letter_code
_entity_poly.pdbx_strand_id
1 'polypeptide(L)'
;IEVMEEEANPAHIAQVGARLREGLDQFKDKYPLIGDVRGMGLMQGVELVKDRQTKEPAPQEVVFLFEETRRRGLLIGKGGLYGNTIRIAPPLTATNAHVDEALAILDHALAAVHELS
;
A
#
# COMPACT_ATOMS: atom_id res chain seq x y z
N ILE A 1 -9.73 15.61 -21.66
CA ILE A 1 -10.41 16.16 -20.47
C ILE A 1 -11.63 15.29 -20.15
N GLU A 2 -12.40 14.84 -21.13
CA GLU A 2 -13.48 13.82 -21.00
C GLU A 2 -13.17 12.63 -20.07
N VAL A 3 -12.04 11.94 -20.20
CA VAL A 3 -11.69 10.79 -19.31
C VAL A 3 -11.56 11.19 -17.83
N MET A 4 -11.10 12.41 -17.54
CA MET A 4 -11.05 12.92 -16.15
C MET A 4 -12.45 13.30 -15.64
N GLU A 5 -13.35 13.68 -16.53
CA GLU A 5 -14.71 14.09 -16.17
C GLU A 5 -15.64 12.88 -15.98
N GLU A 6 -15.43 11.80 -16.74
CA GLU A 6 -16.27 10.61 -16.70
C GLU A 6 -15.71 9.46 -15.85
N GLU A 7 -14.41 9.13 -15.98
CA GLU A 7 -13.83 7.92 -15.39
C GLU A 7 -12.91 8.18 -14.18
N ALA A 8 -12.31 9.38 -14.10
CA ALA A 8 -11.36 9.76 -13.04
C ALA A 8 -11.81 11.02 -12.27
N ASN A 9 -13.13 11.17 -12.06
CA ASN A 9 -13.69 12.32 -11.38
C ASN A 9 -13.40 12.31 -9.85
N PRO A 10 -13.52 13.45 -9.15
CA PRO A 10 -13.20 13.51 -7.72
C PRO A 10 -14.01 12.56 -6.83
N ALA A 11 -15.27 12.28 -7.17
CA ALA A 11 -16.10 11.35 -6.41
C ALA A 11 -15.61 9.90 -6.55
N HIS A 12 -15.23 9.50 -7.76
CA HIS A 12 -14.60 8.21 -8.04
C HIS A 12 -13.28 8.06 -7.27
N ILE A 13 -12.38 9.06 -7.36
CA ILE A 13 -11.10 9.05 -6.64
C ILE A 13 -11.31 8.95 -5.12
N ALA A 14 -12.29 9.67 -4.58
CA ALA A 14 -12.63 9.61 -3.16
C ALA A 14 -13.13 8.21 -2.76
N GLN A 15 -14.02 7.62 -3.57
CA GLN A 15 -14.56 6.28 -3.31
C GLN A 15 -13.49 5.20 -3.35
N VAL A 16 -12.70 5.15 -4.44
CA VAL A 16 -11.67 4.12 -4.63
C VAL A 16 -10.50 4.34 -3.67
N GLY A 17 -10.15 5.59 -3.39
CA GLY A 17 -9.15 5.94 -2.38
C GLY A 17 -9.57 5.53 -0.97
N ALA A 18 -10.85 5.68 -0.61
CA ALA A 18 -11.39 5.21 0.67
C ALA A 18 -11.29 3.68 0.77
N ARG A 19 -11.61 2.94 -0.30
CA ARG A 19 -11.47 1.48 -0.34
C ARG A 19 -10.02 1.03 -0.14
N LEU A 20 -9.09 1.68 -0.85
CA LEU A 20 -7.66 1.40 -0.69
C LEU A 20 -7.22 1.68 0.76
N ARG A 21 -7.62 2.83 1.31
CA ARG A 21 -7.26 3.22 2.68
C ARG A 21 -7.79 2.23 3.71
N GLU A 22 -9.05 1.82 3.59
CA GLU A 22 -9.67 0.82 4.47
C GLU A 22 -8.86 -0.48 4.50
N GLY A 23 -8.48 -1.02 3.34
CA GLY A 23 -7.68 -2.24 3.27
C GLY A 23 -6.29 -2.09 3.90
N LEU A 24 -5.63 -0.94 3.68
CA LEU A 24 -4.33 -0.67 4.29
C LEU A 24 -4.40 -0.51 5.81
N ASP A 25 -5.47 0.13 6.32
CA ASP A 25 -5.70 0.24 7.76
C ASP A 25 -5.98 -1.15 8.38
N GLN A 26 -6.73 -2.03 7.69
CA GLN A 26 -6.90 -3.43 8.12
C GLN A 26 -5.57 -4.19 8.15
N PHE A 27 -4.66 -3.96 7.20
CA PHE A 27 -3.32 -4.54 7.24
C PHE A 27 -2.48 -3.97 8.39
N LYS A 28 -2.64 -2.68 8.71
CA LYS A 28 -2.04 -2.12 9.92
C LYS A 28 -2.54 -2.81 11.18
N ASP A 29 -3.78 -3.25 11.26
CA ASP A 29 -4.22 -4.03 12.43
C ASP A 29 -3.68 -5.47 12.41
N LYS A 30 -3.57 -6.07 11.22
CA LYS A 30 -3.15 -7.47 11.03
C LYS A 30 -1.64 -7.69 11.18
N TYR A 31 -0.80 -6.77 10.69
CA TYR A 31 0.65 -6.95 10.59
C TYR A 31 1.41 -5.95 11.47
N PRO A 32 2.04 -6.40 12.58
CA PRO A 32 2.81 -5.54 13.49
C PRO A 32 3.86 -4.67 12.78
N LEU A 33 4.43 -5.19 11.69
CA LEU A 33 5.42 -4.53 10.84
C LEU A 33 4.93 -3.19 10.26
N ILE A 34 3.63 -3.01 10.04
CA ILE A 34 3.08 -1.73 9.57
C ILE A 34 2.98 -0.79 10.76
N GLY A 35 3.82 0.24 10.77
CA GLY A 35 3.81 1.28 11.79
C GLY A 35 2.73 2.32 11.54
N ASP A 36 2.61 2.77 10.28
CA ASP A 36 1.66 3.80 9.93
C ASP A 36 1.19 3.77 8.47
N VAL A 37 -0.02 4.27 8.24
CA VAL A 37 -0.63 4.43 6.91
C VAL A 37 -0.98 5.91 6.74
N ARG A 38 -0.38 6.56 5.74
CA ARG A 38 -0.50 8.00 5.47
C ARG A 38 -0.91 8.22 4.02
N GLY A 39 -1.46 9.40 3.73
CA GLY A 39 -1.83 9.79 2.38
C GLY A 39 -3.33 10.04 2.21
N MET A 40 -3.72 10.41 0.99
CA MET A 40 -5.08 10.85 0.64
C MET A 40 -5.46 10.35 -0.75
N GLY A 41 -6.72 9.96 -0.91
CA GLY A 41 -7.24 9.43 -2.17
C GLY A 41 -6.42 8.24 -2.66
N LEU A 42 -5.99 8.30 -3.92
CA LEU A 42 -5.19 7.25 -4.56
C LEU A 42 -3.69 7.40 -4.38
N MET A 43 -3.22 8.23 -3.43
CA MET A 43 -1.81 8.35 -3.08
C MET A 43 -1.62 7.96 -1.61
N GLN A 44 -1.27 6.70 -1.37
CA GLN A 44 -1.07 6.13 -0.04
C GLN A 44 0.40 5.76 0.18
N GLY A 45 0.86 5.94 1.41
CA GLY A 45 2.17 5.54 1.90
C GLY A 45 2.01 4.63 3.11
N VAL A 46 2.74 3.52 3.13
CA VAL A 46 2.74 2.56 4.24
C VAL A 46 4.15 2.49 4.81
N GLU A 47 4.30 2.88 6.07
CA GLU A 47 5.56 2.86 6.81
C GLU A 47 5.72 1.50 7.48
N LEU A 48 6.86 0.84 7.22
CA LEU A 48 7.26 -0.39 7.89
C LEU A 48 8.27 -0.07 8.99
N VAL A 49 8.04 -0.63 10.17
CA VAL A 49 8.88 -0.51 11.36
C VAL A 49 8.98 -1.86 12.06
N LYS A 50 10.12 -2.16 12.68
CA LYS A 50 10.30 -3.40 13.44
C LYS A 50 9.55 -3.40 14.76
N ASP A 51 9.40 -2.20 15.34
CA ASP A 51 8.64 -1.98 16.57
C ASP A 51 7.86 -0.66 16.47
N ARG A 52 6.58 -0.69 16.86
CA ARG A 52 5.67 0.46 16.74
C ARG A 52 5.91 1.54 17.79
N GLN A 53 6.51 1.20 18.93
CA GLN A 53 6.81 2.15 20.00
C GLN A 53 8.09 2.93 19.67
N THR A 54 9.15 2.22 19.30
CA THR A 54 10.44 2.83 18.95
C THR A 54 10.45 3.43 17.56
N LYS A 55 9.57 2.94 16.67
CA LYS A 55 9.54 3.26 15.23
C LYS A 55 10.86 2.95 14.53
N GLU A 56 11.58 1.92 14.96
CA GLU A 56 12.80 1.46 14.29
C GLU A 56 12.49 1.11 12.82
N PRO A 57 13.12 1.78 11.84
CA PRO A 57 12.84 1.53 10.42
C PRO A 57 13.10 0.09 9.98
N ALA A 58 12.25 -0.44 9.11
CA ALA A 58 12.34 -1.79 8.55
C ALA A 58 12.64 -1.78 7.02
N PRO A 59 13.83 -1.30 6.58
CA PRO A 59 14.14 -1.18 5.15
C PRO A 59 14.40 -2.51 4.44
N GLN A 60 14.87 -3.53 5.16
CA GLN A 60 15.12 -4.86 4.57
C GLN A 60 13.79 -5.53 4.20
N GLU A 61 12.81 -5.37 5.06
CA GLU A 61 11.44 -5.86 4.91
C GLU A 61 10.74 -5.13 3.76
N VAL A 62 10.98 -3.82 3.57
CA VAL A 62 10.51 -3.09 2.37
C VAL A 62 11.11 -3.67 1.08
N VAL A 63 12.41 -3.99 1.07
CA VAL A 63 13.06 -4.58 -0.12
C VAL A 63 12.46 -5.94 -0.43
N PHE A 64 12.25 -6.77 0.60
CA PHE A 64 11.63 -8.09 0.42
C PHE A 64 10.19 -7.97 -0.07
N LEU A 65 9.37 -7.14 0.60
CA LEU A 65 7.98 -6.90 0.22
C LEU A 65 7.86 -6.43 -1.23
N PHE A 66 8.72 -5.51 -1.66
CA PHE A 66 8.73 -5.01 -3.02
C PHE A 66 9.01 -6.10 -4.07
N GLU A 67 9.97 -6.99 -3.80
CA GLU A 67 10.25 -8.11 -4.70
C GLU A 67 9.11 -9.13 -4.70
N GLU A 68 8.47 -9.37 -3.55
CA GLU A 68 7.32 -10.27 -3.45
C GLU A 68 6.10 -9.74 -4.19
N THR A 69 5.75 -8.45 -4.04
CA THR A 69 4.66 -7.85 -4.81
C THR A 69 4.97 -7.91 -6.30
N ARG A 70 6.21 -7.62 -6.71
CA ARG A 70 6.63 -7.70 -8.12
C ARG A 70 6.49 -9.11 -8.69
N ARG A 71 6.90 -10.14 -7.94
CA ARG A 71 6.74 -11.55 -8.34
C ARG A 71 5.28 -11.95 -8.51
N ARG A 72 4.38 -11.33 -7.74
CA ARG A 72 2.93 -11.58 -7.77
C ARG A 72 2.17 -10.69 -8.74
N GLY A 73 2.86 -9.84 -9.51
CA GLY A 73 2.26 -8.99 -10.53
C GLY A 73 1.82 -7.59 -10.06
N LEU A 74 2.13 -7.19 -8.81
CA LEU A 74 1.82 -5.87 -8.28
C LEU A 74 3.07 -4.99 -8.21
N LEU A 75 3.01 -3.83 -8.88
CA LEU A 75 4.07 -2.83 -8.83
C LEU A 75 3.76 -1.76 -7.78
N ILE A 76 4.69 -1.56 -6.85
CA ILE A 76 4.62 -0.52 -5.81
C ILE A 76 5.89 0.32 -5.83
N GLY A 77 5.85 1.53 -5.28
CA GLY A 77 7.04 2.36 -5.08
C GLY A 77 7.71 2.07 -3.74
N LYS A 78 9.03 2.28 -3.65
CA LYS A 78 9.78 2.36 -2.38
C LYS A 78 10.26 3.79 -2.15
N GLY A 79 10.35 4.22 -0.89
CA GLY A 79 10.82 5.54 -0.52
C GLY A 79 10.94 5.73 0.99
N GLY A 80 10.82 6.99 1.41
CA GLY A 80 11.09 7.42 2.79
C GLY A 80 12.58 7.69 3.02
N LEU A 81 12.89 8.56 3.97
CA LEU A 81 14.27 8.96 4.29
C LEU A 81 15.16 7.76 4.65
N TYR A 82 14.57 6.76 5.31
CA TYR A 82 15.25 5.55 5.76
C TYR A 82 14.96 4.33 4.88
N GLY A 83 14.30 4.51 3.72
CA GLY A 83 13.95 3.40 2.82
C GLY A 83 12.89 2.44 3.37
N ASN A 84 12.15 2.83 4.40
CA ASN A 84 11.19 1.99 5.11
C ASN A 84 9.72 2.31 4.77
N THR A 85 9.46 3.00 3.66
CA THR A 85 8.09 3.33 3.23
C THR A 85 7.82 2.78 1.84
N ILE A 86 6.67 2.14 1.65
CA ILE A 86 6.13 1.81 0.32
C ILE A 86 5.11 2.85 -0.10
N ARG A 87 5.02 3.13 -1.40
CA ARG A 87 4.05 4.04 -2.01
C ARG A 87 3.13 3.27 -2.94
N ILE A 88 1.83 3.46 -2.74
CA ILE A 88 0.77 2.89 -3.58
C ILE A 88 0.06 4.05 -4.25
N ALA A 89 0.17 4.09 -5.58
CA ALA A 89 -0.29 5.18 -6.43
C ALA A 89 -0.92 4.62 -7.71
N PRO A 90 -2.08 3.95 -7.62
CA PRO A 90 -2.75 3.41 -8.80
C PRO A 90 -3.18 4.53 -9.78
N PRO A 91 -3.43 4.20 -11.05
CA PRO A 91 -4.01 5.13 -12.01
C PRO A 91 -5.31 5.75 -11.49
N LEU A 92 -5.62 6.98 -11.90
CA LEU A 92 -6.83 7.67 -11.46
C LEU A 92 -8.13 7.01 -11.93
N THR A 93 -8.05 6.11 -12.92
CA THR A 93 -9.14 5.29 -13.46
C THR A 93 -9.24 3.92 -12.78
N ALA A 94 -8.47 3.67 -11.72
CA ALA A 94 -8.49 2.41 -11.01
C ALA A 94 -9.86 2.16 -10.38
N THR A 95 -10.38 0.94 -10.49
CA THR A 95 -11.67 0.57 -9.91
C THR A 95 -11.48 -0.05 -8.53
N ASN A 96 -12.58 -0.20 -7.77
CA ASN A 96 -12.55 -0.97 -6.53
C ASN A 96 -12.06 -2.41 -6.74
N ALA A 97 -12.39 -3.03 -7.87
CA ALA A 97 -11.93 -4.38 -8.19
C ALA A 97 -10.40 -4.44 -8.38
N HIS A 98 -9.80 -3.44 -9.05
CA HIS A 98 -8.34 -3.34 -9.15
C HIS A 98 -7.69 -3.13 -7.78
N VAL A 99 -8.32 -2.32 -6.91
CA VAL A 99 -7.85 -2.12 -5.54
C VAL A 99 -7.95 -3.40 -4.72
N ASP A 100 -9.06 -4.13 -4.81
CA ASP A 100 -9.26 -5.39 -4.09
C ASP A 100 -8.24 -6.45 -4.52
N GLU A 101 -7.95 -6.55 -5.81
CA GLU A 101 -6.90 -7.43 -6.35
C GLU A 101 -5.52 -7.02 -5.82
N ALA A 102 -5.18 -5.73 -5.86
CA ALA A 102 -3.92 -5.23 -5.34
C ALA A 102 -3.79 -5.46 -3.83
N LEU A 103 -4.85 -5.26 -3.05
CA LEU A 103 -4.89 -5.56 -1.62
C LEU A 103 -4.70 -7.05 -1.35
N ALA A 104 -5.33 -7.93 -2.12
CA ALA A 104 -5.14 -9.38 -1.98
C ALA A 104 -3.68 -9.79 -2.24
N ILE A 105 -3.06 -9.27 -3.31
CA ILE A 105 -1.63 -9.51 -3.60
C ILE A 105 -0.76 -8.98 -2.47
N LEU A 106 -1.04 -7.77 -1.98
CA LEU A 106 -0.29 -7.14 -0.90
C LEU A 106 -0.41 -7.92 0.41
N ASP A 107 -1.59 -8.45 0.74
CA ASP A 107 -1.81 -9.29 1.92
C ASP A 107 -0.92 -10.54 1.88
N HIS A 108 -0.89 -11.24 0.74
CA HIS A 108 -0.03 -12.41 0.59
C HIS A 108 1.46 -12.07 0.64
N ALA A 109 1.86 -10.92 0.11
CA ALA A 109 3.25 -10.47 0.16
C ALA A 109 3.66 -10.08 1.59
N LEU A 110 2.78 -9.41 2.34
CA LEU A 110 3.00 -9.07 3.76
C LEU A 110 3.06 -10.32 4.64
N ALA A 111 2.21 -11.31 4.39
CA ALA A 111 2.27 -12.60 5.09
C ALA A 111 3.63 -13.30 4.86
N ALA A 112 4.14 -13.31 3.63
CA ALA A 112 5.45 -13.89 3.32
C ALA A 112 6.61 -13.16 4.01
N VAL A 113 6.53 -11.83 4.18
CA VAL A 113 7.51 -11.06 4.97
C VAL A 113 7.43 -11.45 6.45
N HIS A 114 6.20 -11.59 6.98
CA HIS A 114 5.97 -11.93 8.38
C HIS A 114 6.49 -13.31 8.75
N GLU A 115 6.35 -14.31 7.87
CA GLU A 115 6.86 -15.67 8.09
C GLU A 115 8.40 -15.77 8.12
N LEU A 116 9.11 -14.75 7.63
CA LEU A 116 10.58 -14.68 7.63
C LEU A 116 11.17 -13.97 8.86
N SER A 117 10.33 -13.25 9.62
CA SER A 117 10.72 -12.43 10.77
C SER A 117 10.59 -13.22 12.07
#